data_AF-A0A4R3J9L9-F1
#
_entry.id   AF-A0A4R3J9L9-F1
#
_cell.length_a   1.000
_cell.length_b   1.000
_cell.length_c   1.000
_cell.angle_alpha   90.00
_cell.angle_beta   90.00
_cell.angle_gamma   90.00
#
_symmetry.space_group_name_H-M   'P 1'
#
loop_
_entity.id
_entity.type
_entity.pdbx_description
1 polymer ?
#
loop_
_entity_poly.entity_id
_entity_poly.type
_entity_poly.pdbx_seq_one_letter_code
_entity_poly.pdbx_strand_id
1 'polypeptide(L)'
;MTASDPAHHRAACARHVRRRARQRGVVIRGDGIVRLEAAIERLRPAFETPDRHRFWLTVKRPGRRMRVLYDTRLHCLVTVWRLRNGGL
;
A
#
# COMPACT_ATOMS: atom_id res chain seq x y z
N MET A 1 18.00 -11.26 18.71
CA MET A 1 17.31 -10.98 17.43
C MET A 1 17.15 -9.47 17.31
N THR A 2 17.97 -8.81 16.50
CA THR A 2 17.95 -7.35 16.34
C THR A 2 16.62 -6.93 15.73
N ALA A 3 15.78 -6.23 16.50
CA ALA A 3 14.62 -5.54 15.97
C ALA A 3 15.12 -4.59 14.88
N SER A 4 14.96 -4.98 13.63
CA SER A 4 15.43 -4.17 12.51
C SER A 4 14.63 -2.86 12.52
N ASP A 5 15.33 -1.74 12.37
CA ASP A 5 14.76 -0.39 12.44
C ASP A 5 13.47 -0.28 11.58
N PRO A 6 12.33 0.14 12.15
CA PRO A 6 11.10 0.39 11.39
C PRO A 6 11.33 1.23 10.12
N ALA A 7 12.26 2.19 10.14
CA ALA A 7 12.61 2.98 8.96
C ALA A 7 13.20 2.11 7.84
N HIS A 8 14.07 1.16 8.18
CA HIS A 8 14.65 0.21 7.22
C HIS A 8 13.56 -0.67 6.58
N HIS A 9 12.61 -1.17 7.39
CA HIS A 9 11.48 -1.94 6.89
C HIS A 9 10.60 -1.13 5.95
N ARG A 10 10.27 0.12 6.31
CA ARG A 10 9.48 1.02 5.44
C ARG A 10 10.19 1.27 4.11
N ALA A 11 11.50 1.52 4.12
CA ALA A 11 12.28 1.69 2.90
C ALA A 11 12.30 0.42 2.02
N ALA A 12 12.42 -0.76 2.63
CA ALA A 12 12.33 -2.04 1.94
C ALA A 12 10.94 -2.26 1.31
N CYS A 13 9.87 -1.96 2.04
CA CYS A 13 8.48 -2.02 1.57
C CYS A 13 8.25 -1.05 0.39
N ALA A 14 8.68 0.21 0.49
CA ALA A 14 8.54 1.17 -0.61
C ALA A 14 9.25 0.70 -1.88
N ARG A 15 10.47 0.17 -1.75
CA ARG A 15 11.22 -0.42 -2.88
C ARG A 15 10.50 -1.65 -3.46
N HIS A 16 9.95 -2.52 -2.60
CA HIS A 16 9.16 -3.67 -3.03
C HIS A 16 7.91 -3.24 -3.80
N VAL A 17 7.13 -2.27 -3.27
CA VAL A 17 5.94 -1.72 -3.92
C VAL A 17 6.28 -1.16 -5.29
N ARG A 18 7.35 -0.37 -5.42
CA ARG A 18 7.80 0.16 -6.73
C ARG A 18 8.13 -0.95 -7.72
N ARG A 19 8.86 -1.97 -7.28
CA ARG A 19 9.18 -3.14 -8.13
C ARG A 19 7.91 -3.86 -8.58
N ARG A 20 6.99 -4.14 -7.66
CA ARG A 20 5.71 -4.80 -7.96
C ARG A 20 4.81 -3.97 -8.87
N ALA A 21 4.77 -2.65 -8.66
CA ALA A 21 4.02 -1.73 -9.50
C ALA A 21 4.51 -1.81 -10.95
N ARG A 22 5.83 -1.76 -11.18
CA ARG A 22 6.43 -1.93 -12.50
C ARG A 22 6.08 -3.28 -13.13
N GLN A 23 6.29 -4.38 -12.40
CA GLN A 23 5.99 -5.74 -12.87
C GLN A 23 4.51 -5.93 -13.27
N ARG A 24 3.59 -5.18 -12.66
CA ARG A 24 2.14 -5.32 -12.84
C ARG A 24 1.53 -4.21 -13.70
N GLY A 25 2.36 -3.33 -14.27
CA GLY A 25 1.90 -2.18 -15.05
C GLY A 25 1.04 -1.20 -14.24
N VAL A 26 1.27 -1.09 -12.93
CA VAL A 26 0.61 -0.09 -12.08
C VAL A 26 1.47 1.16 -12.08
N VAL A 27 0.91 2.26 -12.56
CA VAL A 27 1.59 3.55 -12.59
C VAL A 27 1.40 4.26 -11.25
N ILE A 28 2.49 4.39 -10.49
CA ILE A 28 2.56 5.20 -9.28
C ILE A 28 3.55 6.33 -9.54
N ARG A 29 3.11 7.60 -9.44
CA ARG A 29 3.96 8.78 -9.61
C ARG A 29 5.01 8.86 -8.49
N GLY A 30 6.06 9.66 -8.67
CA GLY A 30 7.25 9.70 -7.80
C GLY A 30 6.95 9.70 -6.29
N ASP A 31 6.08 10.61 -5.85
CA ASP A 31 5.61 10.75 -4.47
C ASP A 31 4.26 10.05 -4.19
N GLY A 32 3.73 9.33 -5.18
CA GLY A 32 2.40 8.75 -5.14
C GLY A 32 2.22 7.66 -4.07
N ILE A 33 3.30 6.99 -3.65
CA ILE A 33 3.30 6.02 -2.55
C ILE A 33 3.06 6.76 -1.23
N VAL A 34 3.85 7.80 -0.95
CA VAL A 34 3.77 8.59 0.29
C VAL A 34 2.39 9.25 0.42
N ARG A 35 1.88 9.85 -0.66
CA ARG A 35 0.54 10.44 -0.67
C ARG A 35 -0.55 9.40 -0.42
N LEU A 36 -0.40 8.19 -0.96
CA LEU A 36 -1.37 7.12 -0.77
C LEU A 36 -1.33 6.57 0.66
N GLU A 37 -0.15 6.39 1.23
CA GLU A 37 0.02 6.01 2.65
C GLU A 37 -0.62 7.05 3.57
N ALA A 38 -0.37 8.34 3.34
CA ALA A 38 -0.98 9.42 4.12
C ALA A 38 -2.51 9.45 4.00
N ALA A 39 -3.05 9.18 2.80
CA ALA A 39 -4.50 9.09 2.60
C ALA A 39 -5.11 7.87 3.32
N ILE A 40 -4.44 6.72 3.28
CA ILE A 40 -4.88 5.50 3.98
C ILE A 40 -4.84 5.72 5.50
N GLU A 41 -3.79 6.32 6.04
CA GLU A 41 -3.68 6.58 7.48
C GLU A 41 -4.81 7.48 7.99
N ARG A 42 -5.22 8.50 7.21
CA ARG A 42 -6.39 9.34 7.55
C ARG A 42 -7.70 8.56 7.60
N LEU A 43 -7.81 7.48 6.81
CA LEU A 43 -8.99 6.62 6.76
C LEU A 43 -8.90 5.43 7.72
N ARG A 44 -7.79 5.30 8.47
CA ARG A 44 -7.54 4.19 9.38
C ARG A 44 -8.69 3.91 10.36
N PRO A 45 -9.33 4.91 10.99
CA PRO A 45 -10.45 4.66 11.89
C PRO A 45 -11.64 3.94 11.24
N ALA A 46 -11.77 3.98 9.90
CA ALA A 46 -12.88 3.37 9.18
C ALA A 46 -12.68 1.87 8.88
N PHE A 47 -11.48 1.32 9.08
CA PHE A 47 -11.19 -0.09 8.76
C PHE A 47 -10.31 -0.82 9.78
N GLU A 48 -9.68 -0.12 10.72
CA GLU A 48 -8.84 -0.75 11.74
C GLU A 48 -9.67 -1.64 12.66
N THR A 49 -9.08 -2.77 13.05
CA THR A 49 -9.67 -3.73 14.00
C THR A 49 -8.57 -4.14 14.99
N PRO A 50 -8.89 -4.39 16.28
CA PRO A 50 -7.89 -4.55 17.34
C PRO A 50 -6.81 -5.60 17.06
N ASP A 51 -7.19 -6.73 16.46
CA ASP A 51 -6.30 -7.89 16.27
C ASP A 51 -5.70 -7.99 14.86
N ARG A 52 -5.87 -6.96 14.04
CA ARG A 52 -5.41 -6.97 12.65
C ARG A 52 -4.66 -5.70 12.32
N HIS A 53 -3.49 -5.88 11.72
CA HIS A 53 -2.64 -4.75 11.32
C HIS A 53 -2.42 -4.68 9.82
N ARG A 54 -2.82 -5.72 9.07
CA ARG A 54 -2.63 -5.79 7.62
C ARG A 54 -3.95 -5.80 6.88
N PHE A 55 -4.14 -4.79 6.03
CA PHE A 55 -5.40 -4.54 5.37
C PHE A 55 -5.23 -4.45 3.87
N TRP A 56 -6.12 -5.16 3.17
CA TRP A 56 -6.23 -5.04 1.73
C TRP A 56 -7.21 -3.93 1.40
N LEU A 57 -6.74 -2.90 0.72
CA LEU A 57 -7.54 -1.75 0.32
C LEU A 57 -7.64 -1.67 -1.19
N THR A 58 -8.83 -1.36 -1.70
CA THR A 58 -9.03 -1.10 -3.13
C THR A 58 -8.94 0.39 -3.38
N VAL A 59 -7.95 0.80 -4.17
CA VAL A 59 -7.73 2.19 -4.55
C VAL A 59 -8.26 2.38 -5.97
N LYS A 60 -9.28 3.22 -6.09
CA LYS A 60 -9.86 3.63 -7.38
C LYS A 60 -9.27 4.98 -7.77
N ARG A 61 -8.76 5.08 -8.99
CA ARG A 61 -8.39 6.34 -9.66
C ARG A 61 -9.11 6.39 -11.01
N PRO A 62 -9.29 7.57 -11.62
CA PRO A 62 -9.88 7.66 -12.96
C PRO A 62 -9.20 6.69 -13.94
N GLY A 63 -9.99 5.78 -14.51
CA GLY A 63 -9.52 4.74 -15.44
C GLY A 63 -8.61 3.65 -14.86
N ARG A 64 -8.36 3.60 -13.55
CA ARG A 64 -7.42 2.64 -12.93
C ARG A 64 -7.92 2.13 -11.58
N ARG A 65 -7.94 0.81 -11.43
CA ARG A 65 -8.18 0.14 -10.14
C ARG A 65 -6.94 -0.63 -9.72
N MET A 66 -6.57 -0.48 -8.45
CA MET A 66 -5.49 -1.26 -7.85
C MET A 66 -5.89 -1.72 -6.46
N ARG A 67 -5.29 -2.83 -6.02
CA ARG A 67 -5.42 -3.33 -4.67
C ARG A 67 -4.08 -3.16 -3.97
N VAL A 68 -4.07 -2.64 -2.76
CA VAL A 68 -2.84 -2.43 -1.98
C VAL A 68 -2.94 -3.14 -0.64
N LEU A 69 -1.83 -3.69 -0.17
CA LEU A 69 -1.71 -4.20 1.19
C LEU A 69 -1.05 -3.12 2.02
N TYR A 70 -1.71 -2.69 3.08
CA TYR A 70 -1.22 -1.70 4.03
C TYR A 70 -0.96 -2.35 5.39
N ASP A 71 0.13 -1.96 6.06
CA ASP A 71 0.48 -2.39 7.42
C ASP A 71 0.38 -1.19 8.38
N THR A 72 -0.56 -1.23 9.32
CA THR A 72 -0.83 -0.15 10.29
C THR A 72 0.22 -0.05 11.38
N ARG A 73 1.00 -1.11 11.65
CA ARG A 73 2.13 -1.04 12.61
C ARG A 73 3.33 -0.33 12.01
N LEU A 74 3.58 -0.55 10.71
CA LEU A 74 4.71 0.05 10.00
C LEU A 74 4.33 1.34 9.25
N HIS A 75 3.05 1.70 9.24
CA HIS A 75 2.49 2.82 8.49
C HIS A 75 2.97 2.87 7.03
N CYS A 76 2.91 1.73 6.34
CA CYS A 76 3.43 1.61 4.99
C CYS A 76 2.65 0.65 4.09
N LEU A 77 2.78 0.89 2.79
CA LEU A 77 2.34 -0.05 1.77
C LEU A 77 3.33 -1.21 1.69
N VAL A 78 2.84 -2.42 1.86
CA VAL A 78 3.64 -3.64 1.71
C VAL A 78 3.76 -4.03 0.25
N THR A 79 2.67 -3.92 -0.53
CA THR A 79 2.63 -4.41 -1.92
C THR A 79 1.37 -3.94 -2.67
N VAL A 80 1.34 -4.08 -4.01
CA VAL A 80 0.29 -3.53 -4.90
C VAL A 80 -0.05 -4.44 -6.07
N TRP A 81 -1.33 -4.66 -6.36
CA TRP A 81 -1.86 -5.42 -7.50
C TRP A 81 -2.66 -4.53 -8.43
N ARG A 82 -2.50 -4.74 -9.74
CA ARG A 82 -3.43 -4.20 -10.74
C ARG A 82 -4.72 -5.01 -10.67
N LEU A 83 -5.86 -4.32 -10.63
CA LEU A 83 -7.15 -4.95 -10.84
C LEU A 83 -7.56 -4.72 -12.29
N ARG A 84 -8.23 -5.69 -12.92
CA ARG A 84 -8.85 -5.50 -14.23
C ARG A 84 -10.01 -4.49 -14.08
N ASN A 85 -10.15 -3.60 -15.05
CA ASN A 85 -11.34 -2.78 -15.16
C ASN A 85 -12.42 -3.66 -15.82
N GLY A 86 -13.25 -4.31 -15.00
CA GLY A 86 -14.30 -5.22 -15.44
C GLY A 86 -14.36 -6.47 -14.55
N GLY A 87 -15.47 -6.68 -13.87
CA GLY A 87 -15.69 -7.76 -12.90
C GLY A 87 -16.33 -7.30 -11.59
N LEU A 88 -17.43 -6.57 -11.67
CA LEU A 88 -18.73 -7.07 -11.23
C LEU A 88 -19.67 -6.97 -12.43
#